data_AF-A0A2N5W1R5-F1
#
_entry.id   AF-A0A2N5W1R5-F1
#
_cell.length_a   1.000
_cell.length_b   1.000
_cell.length_c   1.000
_cell.angle_alpha   90.00
_cell.angle_beta   90.00
_cell.angle_gamma   90.00
#
_symmetry.space_group_name_H-M   'P 1'
#
loop_
_entity.id
_entity.type
_entity.pdbx_description
1 polymer ?
#
loop_
_entity_poly.entity_id
_entity_poly.type
_entity_poly.pdbx_seq_one_letter_code
_entity_poly.pdbx_strand_id
1 'polypeptide(L)'
;MKVDSSQKFTVITQFVTQGNTDDGDLIQINRFYVQNGQTIANAPVTIQNTKPTASLTDDFCKATKAFTGDTDSFSDRGGLKSMGAAMDNGMVLVMSIWDDGEAKMQWLDGTYPPTKSADAPGVLRGTCDKDSGDPQSVRQSSPDASVTFSNVKIGAIDQTLGGDGSGSPHRRYRRTQY
;
A
#
# COMPACT_ATOMS: atom_id res chain seq x y z
N MET A 1 -0.65 12.58 13.51
CA MET A 1 0.68 12.84 12.92
C MET A 1 0.67 12.32 11.48
N LYS A 2 1.37 12.98 10.55
CA LYS A 2 1.50 12.55 9.14
C LYS A 2 2.94 12.04 8.91
N VAL A 3 3.13 11.23 7.87
CA VAL A 3 4.46 10.78 7.44
C VAL A 3 5.17 11.93 6.73
N ASP A 4 6.40 12.24 7.13
CA ASP A 4 7.30 13.17 6.45
C ASP A 4 8.23 12.41 5.51
N SER A 5 8.05 12.57 4.20
CA SER A 5 8.86 11.88 3.19
C SER A 5 10.26 12.47 2.99
N SER A 6 10.59 13.62 3.63
CA SER A 6 11.95 14.19 3.61
C SER A 6 12.92 13.51 4.60
N GLN A 7 12.40 12.63 5.46
CA GLN A 7 13.16 11.92 6.48
C GLN A 7 12.94 10.41 6.38
N LYS A 8 13.89 9.63 6.90
CA LYS A 8 13.73 8.16 6.99
C LYS A 8 12.54 7.82 7.88
N PHE A 9 11.72 6.86 7.42
CA PHE A 9 10.66 6.23 8.20
C PHE A 9 10.63 4.73 7.94
N THR A 10 9.91 3.99 8.79
CA THR A 10 9.65 2.57 8.62
C THR A 10 8.27 2.38 8.02
N VAL A 11 8.16 1.48 7.05
CA VAL A 11 6.87 1.01 6.50
C VAL A 11 6.61 -0.39 7.04
N ILE A 12 5.43 -0.60 7.61
CA ILE A 12 5.01 -1.90 8.15
C ILE A 12 3.76 -2.32 7.38
N THR A 13 3.80 -3.50 6.76
CA THR A 13 2.65 -4.08 6.05
C THR A 13 2.31 -5.41 6.69
N GLN A 14 1.05 -5.61 7.06
CA GLN A 14 0.57 -6.87 7.65
C GLN A 14 -0.41 -7.53 6.68
N PHE A 15 -0.28 -8.84 6.51
CA PHE A 15 -1.15 -9.67 5.67
C PHE A 15 -1.99 -10.54 6.60
N VAL A 16 -3.24 -10.13 6.83
CA VAL A 16 -4.14 -10.75 7.81
C VAL A 16 -5.01 -11.78 7.11
N THR A 17 -4.99 -13.00 7.64
CA THR A 17 -5.73 -14.14 7.12
C THR A 17 -6.96 -14.45 7.97
N GLN A 18 -7.93 -15.13 7.37
CA GLN A 18 -9.10 -15.64 8.08
C GLN A 18 -8.66 -16.56 9.23
N GLY A 19 -9.25 -16.34 10.42
CA GLY A 19 -8.90 -17.11 11.61
C GLY A 19 -7.56 -16.74 12.26
N ASN A 20 -6.82 -15.76 11.72
CA ASN A 20 -5.48 -15.37 12.18
C ASN A 20 -4.48 -16.55 12.18
N THR A 21 -4.51 -17.35 11.11
CA THR A 21 -3.65 -18.53 10.93
C THR A 21 -2.89 -18.46 9.62
N ASP A 22 -1.71 -19.06 9.54
CA ASP A 22 -0.91 -19.08 8.30
C ASP A 22 -1.60 -19.83 7.15
N ASP A 23 -2.55 -20.74 7.44
CA ASP A 23 -3.28 -21.53 6.44
C ASP A 23 -4.62 -20.91 5.99
N GLY A 24 -4.97 -19.72 6.48
CA GLY A 24 -6.25 -19.06 6.19
C GLY A 24 -6.19 -18.20 4.92
N ASP A 25 -7.32 -18.02 4.24
CA ASP A 25 -7.42 -17.09 3.11
C ASP A 25 -7.00 -15.66 3.53
N LEU A 26 -6.22 -14.96 2.72
CA LEU A 26 -5.89 -13.54 2.93
C LEU A 26 -7.18 -12.70 2.83
N ILE A 27 -7.49 -11.94 3.88
CA ILE A 27 -8.72 -11.13 3.97
C ILE A 27 -8.47 -9.63 4.09
N GLN A 28 -7.28 -9.23 4.56
CA GLN A 28 -7.00 -7.83 4.83
C GLN A 28 -5.50 -7.51 4.77
N ILE A 29 -5.15 -6.37 4.19
CA ILE A 29 -3.79 -5.84 4.22
C ILE A 29 -3.79 -4.52 5.00
N ASN A 30 -3.04 -4.48 6.10
CA ASN A 30 -2.86 -3.29 6.91
C ASN A 30 -1.56 -2.57 6.60
N ARG A 31 -1.54 -1.26 6.84
CA ARG A 31 -0.36 -0.42 6.75
C ARG A 31 -0.18 0.39 8.03
N PHE A 32 1.05 0.46 8.50
CA PHE A 32 1.49 1.38 9.53
C PHE A 32 2.83 2.00 9.15
N TYR A 33 3.16 3.12 9.79
CA TYR A 33 4.45 3.77 9.66
C TYR A 33 5.07 3.99 11.03
N VAL A 34 6.40 4.04 11.10
CA VAL A 34 7.12 4.50 12.29
C VAL A 34 8.10 5.57 11.89
N GLN A 35 7.98 6.76 12.48
CA GLN A 35 8.88 7.87 12.24
C GLN A 35 9.17 8.58 13.56
N ASN A 36 10.45 8.90 13.81
CA ASN A 36 10.89 9.54 15.06
C ASN A 36 10.41 8.81 16.32
N GLY A 37 10.41 7.48 16.27
CA GLY A 37 9.96 6.61 17.37
C GLY A 37 8.44 6.55 17.59
N GLN A 38 7.65 7.24 16.76
CA GLN A 38 6.18 7.26 16.87
C GLN A 38 5.54 6.38 15.80
N THR A 39 4.61 5.53 16.22
CA THR A 39 3.75 4.77 15.31
C THR A 39 2.67 5.69 14.74
N ILE A 40 2.49 5.64 13.43
CA ILE A 40 1.52 6.41 12.67
C ILE A 40 0.61 5.41 11.96
N ALA A 41 -0.69 5.47 12.26
CA ALA A 41 -1.70 4.68 11.56
C ALA A 41 -1.83 5.14 10.10
N ASN A 42 -2.19 4.22 9.20
CA ASN A 42 -2.50 4.60 7.83
C ASN A 42 -3.71 5.54 7.79
N ALA A 43 -3.71 6.46 6.82
CA ALA A 43 -4.80 7.43 6.71
C ALA A 43 -6.09 6.70 6.31
N PRO A 44 -7.21 6.90 7.04
CA PRO A 44 -8.48 6.32 6.64
C PRO A 44 -9.03 7.04 5.41
N VAL A 45 -9.61 6.26 4.49
CA VAL A 45 -10.32 6.77 3.31
C VAL A 45 -11.81 6.50 3.49
N THR A 46 -12.62 7.49 3.16
CA THR A 46 -14.07 7.35 3.07
C THR A 46 -14.45 7.26 1.61
N ILE A 47 -14.92 6.10 1.17
CA ILE A 47 -15.58 5.95 -0.13
C ILE A 47 -17.04 6.37 0.08
N GLN A 48 -17.67 6.96 -0.94
CA GLN A 48 -19.05 7.42 -0.82
C GLN A 48 -19.96 6.31 -0.28
N ASN A 49 -20.73 6.62 0.77
CA ASN A 49 -21.62 5.68 1.47
C ASN A 49 -20.94 4.49 2.17
N THR A 50 -19.63 4.53 2.42
CA THR A 50 -18.93 3.53 3.24
C THR A 50 -18.45 4.11 4.57
N LYS A 51 -18.18 3.25 5.55
CA LYS A 51 -17.42 3.65 6.73
C LYS A 51 -15.97 3.96 6.32
N PRO A 52 -15.29 4.90 6.99
CA PRO A 52 -13.86 5.11 6.79
C PRO A 52 -13.09 3.83 7.07
N THR A 53 -12.14 3.48 6.21
CA THR A 53 -11.22 2.34 6.42
C THR A 53 -9.81 2.72 6.03
N ALA A 54 -8.83 2.17 6.74
CA ALA A 54 -7.40 2.37 6.49
C ALA A 54 -6.70 1.10 5.98
N SER A 55 -7.46 0.05 5.68
CA SER A 55 -6.97 -1.26 5.27
C SER A 55 -7.56 -1.67 3.93
N LEU A 56 -6.80 -2.47 3.17
CA LEU A 56 -7.28 -3.06 1.93
C LEU A 56 -8.04 -4.35 2.26
N THR A 57 -9.30 -4.41 1.84
CA THR A 57 -10.17 -5.59 1.88
C THR A 57 -10.82 -5.75 0.51
N ASP A 58 -11.36 -6.92 0.17
CA ASP A 58 -12.09 -7.09 -1.09
C ASP A 58 -13.27 -6.11 -1.22
N ASP A 59 -13.97 -5.82 -0.12
CA ASP A 59 -15.05 -4.83 -0.10
C ASP A 59 -14.56 -3.41 -0.38
N PHE A 60 -13.41 -3.03 0.19
CA PHE A 60 -12.77 -1.74 -0.11
C PHE A 60 -12.37 -1.65 -1.59
N CYS A 61 -11.79 -2.71 -2.14
CA CYS A 61 -11.40 -2.78 -3.55
C CYS A 61 -12.62 -2.60 -4.46
N LYS A 62 -13.69 -3.38 -4.24
CA LYS A 62 -14.95 -3.29 -5.00
C LYS A 62 -15.58 -1.90 -4.91
N ALA A 63 -15.69 -1.35 -3.69
CA ALA A 63 -16.26 -0.03 -3.47
C ALA A 63 -15.43 1.06 -4.18
N THR A 64 -14.10 0.97 -4.13
CA THR A 64 -13.22 1.93 -4.82
C THR A 64 -13.41 1.85 -6.33
N LYS A 65 -13.48 0.64 -6.89
CA LYS A 65 -13.67 0.44 -8.33
C LYS A 65 -15.03 0.97 -8.80
N ALA A 66 -16.09 0.69 -8.06
CA ALA A 66 -17.40 1.27 -8.32
C ALA A 66 -17.41 2.81 -8.25
N PHE A 67 -16.77 3.39 -7.22
CA PHE A 67 -16.72 4.85 -7.01
C PHE A 67 -15.92 5.59 -8.09
N THR A 68 -14.81 5.00 -8.55
CA THR A 68 -13.94 5.58 -9.59
C THR A 68 -14.42 5.28 -11.01
N GLY A 69 -15.35 4.33 -11.17
CA GLY A 69 -15.82 3.86 -12.47
C GLY A 69 -14.78 2.99 -13.22
N ASP A 70 -13.79 2.46 -12.50
CA ASP A 70 -12.80 1.53 -13.04
C ASP A 70 -13.38 0.11 -13.15
N THR A 71 -12.91 -0.66 -14.14
CA THR A 71 -13.19 -2.10 -14.20
C THR A 71 -12.58 -2.83 -12.99
N ASP A 72 -13.38 -3.66 -12.30
CA ASP A 72 -12.93 -4.47 -11.17
C ASP A 72 -12.24 -5.77 -11.58
N SER A 73 -11.17 -5.59 -12.36
CA SER A 73 -10.29 -6.66 -12.81
C SER A 73 -9.57 -7.40 -11.67
N PHE A 74 -9.56 -6.84 -10.45
CA PHE A 74 -8.97 -7.46 -9.28
C PHE A 74 -9.89 -8.56 -8.74
N SER A 75 -11.17 -8.25 -8.54
CA SER A 75 -12.17 -9.26 -8.17
C SER A 75 -12.31 -10.35 -9.23
N ASP A 76 -12.27 -9.99 -10.53
CA ASP A 76 -12.32 -10.96 -11.64
C ASP A 76 -11.18 -12.00 -11.60
N ARG A 77 -10.05 -11.66 -10.97
CA ARG A 77 -8.87 -12.53 -10.82
C ARG A 77 -8.79 -13.21 -9.45
N GLY A 78 -9.88 -13.19 -8.68
CA GLY A 78 -10.01 -13.87 -7.40
C GLY A 78 -9.59 -13.05 -6.18
N GLY A 79 -9.40 -11.73 -6.34
CA GLY A 79 -9.22 -10.79 -5.23
C GLY A 79 -8.08 -11.12 -4.27
N LEU A 80 -8.28 -10.80 -2.99
CA LEU A 80 -7.28 -11.05 -1.95
C LEU A 80 -7.00 -12.55 -1.74
N LYS A 81 -8.00 -13.41 -1.91
CA LYS A 81 -7.80 -14.87 -1.83
C LYS A 81 -6.76 -15.37 -2.83
N SER A 82 -6.86 -14.92 -4.09
CA SER A 82 -5.90 -15.27 -5.14
C SER A 82 -4.50 -14.71 -4.86
N MET A 83 -4.43 -13.48 -4.31
CA MET A 83 -3.17 -12.89 -3.84
C MET A 83 -2.54 -13.71 -2.70
N GLY A 84 -3.34 -14.15 -1.72
CA GLY A 84 -2.90 -15.04 -0.63
C GLY A 84 -2.35 -16.36 -1.17
N ALA A 85 -3.06 -17.01 -2.09
CA ALA A 85 -2.59 -18.24 -2.72
C ALA A 85 -1.27 -18.05 -3.50
N ALA A 86 -1.03 -16.88 -4.10
CA ALA A 86 0.25 -16.57 -4.72
C ALA A 86 1.37 -16.42 -3.67
N MET A 87 1.08 -15.84 -2.51
CA MET A 87 2.03 -15.74 -1.39
C MET A 87 2.39 -17.11 -0.81
N ASP A 88 1.41 -18.03 -0.70
CA ASP A 88 1.62 -19.40 -0.22
C ASP A 88 2.58 -20.20 -1.11
N ASN A 89 2.58 -19.91 -2.41
CA ASN A 89 3.50 -20.51 -3.37
C ASN A 89 4.92 -19.90 -3.34
N GLY A 90 5.14 -18.89 -2.51
CA GLY A 90 6.38 -18.15 -2.42
C GLY A 90 6.49 -17.03 -3.46
N MET A 91 6.96 -15.87 -3.00
CA MET A 91 7.21 -14.69 -3.84
C MET A 91 8.66 -14.22 -3.69
N VAL A 92 9.16 -13.53 -4.71
CA VAL A 92 10.49 -12.91 -4.71
C VAL A 92 10.36 -11.43 -4.34
N LEU A 93 11.17 -10.97 -3.40
CA LEU A 93 11.29 -9.54 -3.08
C LEU A 93 12.07 -8.82 -4.19
N VAL A 94 11.48 -7.75 -4.74
CA VAL A 94 12.11 -6.87 -5.72
C VAL A 94 12.23 -5.46 -5.17
N MET A 95 13.39 -4.83 -5.34
CA MET A 95 13.64 -3.42 -5.02
C MET A 95 14.12 -2.73 -6.30
N SER A 96 13.54 -1.59 -6.66
CA SER A 96 13.84 -0.89 -7.91
C SER A 96 13.71 0.63 -7.78
N ILE A 97 14.33 1.33 -8.71
CA ILE A 97 14.17 2.76 -8.99
C ILE A 97 14.02 2.90 -10.50
N TRP A 98 13.00 3.62 -10.98
CA TRP A 98 12.68 3.72 -12.39
C TRP A 98 11.86 4.98 -12.67
N ASP A 99 11.95 5.48 -13.91
CA ASP A 99 11.02 6.43 -14.50
C ASP A 99 10.14 5.72 -15.54
N ASP A 100 9.06 6.37 -15.96
CA ASP A 100 8.03 5.74 -16.78
C ASP A 100 7.86 6.42 -18.13
N GLY A 101 8.29 5.72 -19.19
CA GLY A 101 8.17 6.19 -20.56
C GLY A 101 6.78 6.12 -21.16
N GLU A 102 5.83 5.46 -20.50
CA GLU A 102 4.45 5.32 -20.99
C GLU A 102 3.53 6.38 -20.37
N ALA A 103 3.49 6.45 -19.04
CA ALA A 103 2.55 7.30 -18.31
C ALA A 103 3.23 8.33 -17.38
N LYS A 104 4.56 8.46 -17.45
CA LYS A 104 5.32 9.55 -16.80
C LYS A 104 5.10 9.65 -15.29
N MET A 105 4.87 8.51 -14.61
CA MET A 105 4.50 8.45 -13.18
C MET A 105 3.19 9.15 -12.78
N GLN A 106 2.42 9.69 -13.73
CA GLN A 106 1.20 10.44 -13.43
C GLN A 106 0.12 9.61 -12.72
N TRP A 107 0.12 8.29 -12.93
CA TRP A 107 -0.76 7.33 -12.24
C TRP A 107 -0.41 7.13 -10.76
N LEU A 108 0.73 7.63 -10.31
CA LEU A 108 1.21 7.57 -8.93
C LEU A 108 1.10 8.94 -8.23
N ASP A 109 1.57 10.03 -8.85
CA ASP A 109 1.82 11.30 -8.17
C ASP A 109 1.18 12.54 -8.81
N GLY A 110 0.43 12.37 -9.90
CA GLY A 110 -0.16 13.48 -10.66
C GLY A 110 -1.65 13.28 -10.97
N THR A 111 -2.04 13.57 -12.21
CA THR A 111 -3.43 13.46 -12.70
C THR A 111 -3.52 12.37 -13.77
N TYR A 112 -4.28 11.30 -13.50
CA TYR A 112 -4.39 10.18 -14.44
C TYR A 112 -5.78 9.53 -14.48
N PRO A 113 -6.34 9.23 -15.68
CA PRO A 113 -5.76 9.47 -17.00
C PRO A 113 -5.78 10.96 -17.39
N PRO A 114 -4.87 11.42 -18.27
CA PRO A 114 -4.76 12.83 -18.65
C PRO A 114 -6.00 13.38 -19.39
N THR A 115 -6.89 12.48 -19.83
CA THR A 115 -8.13 12.81 -20.55
C THR A 115 -9.33 13.06 -19.64
N LYS A 116 -9.22 12.79 -18.32
CA LYS A 116 -10.29 13.04 -17.35
C LYS A 116 -10.01 14.31 -16.54
N SER A 117 -11.08 14.95 -16.05
CA SER A 117 -10.96 16.07 -15.11
C SER A 117 -10.30 15.62 -13.80
N ALA A 118 -9.42 16.45 -13.24
CA ALA A 118 -8.78 16.19 -11.95
C ALA A 118 -9.78 16.09 -10.79
N ASP A 119 -10.96 16.72 -10.92
CA ASP A 119 -12.04 16.66 -9.92
C ASP A 119 -12.82 15.33 -9.95
N ALA A 120 -12.63 14.51 -10.99
CA ALA A 120 -13.30 13.23 -11.07
C ALA A 120 -12.72 12.24 -10.04
N PRO A 121 -13.57 11.42 -9.38
CA PRO A 121 -13.13 10.44 -8.40
C PRO A 121 -11.95 9.57 -8.86
N GLY A 122 -10.86 9.57 -8.09
CA GLY A 122 -9.67 8.74 -8.33
C GLY A 122 -8.72 9.22 -9.44
N VAL A 123 -8.97 10.40 -10.03
CA VAL A 123 -8.11 10.96 -11.09
C VAL A 123 -6.90 11.69 -10.55
N LEU A 124 -7.08 12.55 -9.55
CA LEU A 124 -5.97 13.23 -8.86
C LEU A 124 -5.34 12.31 -7.80
N ARG A 125 -4.03 12.08 -7.91
CA ARG A 125 -3.28 11.06 -7.12
C ARG A 125 -2.11 11.65 -6.36
N GLY A 126 -1.65 12.82 -6.77
CA GLY A 126 -0.71 13.64 -6.03
C GLY A 126 -0.72 15.07 -6.55
N THR A 127 0.31 15.83 -6.18
CA THR A 127 0.42 17.26 -6.48
C THR A 127 1.45 17.57 -7.56
N CYS A 128 2.06 16.55 -8.18
CA CYS A 128 3.00 16.76 -9.28
C CYS A 128 2.27 17.38 -10.47
N ASP A 129 2.99 18.24 -11.21
CA ASP A 129 2.46 18.85 -12.42
C ASP A 129 2.10 17.76 -13.46
N LYS A 130 0.97 17.93 -14.15
CA LYS A 130 0.47 16.97 -15.15
C LYS A 130 1.42 16.77 -16.34
N ASP A 131 2.32 17.73 -16.59
CA ASP A 131 3.30 17.70 -17.67
C ASP A 131 4.70 17.24 -17.19
N SER A 132 4.83 16.86 -15.90
CA SER A 132 6.07 16.33 -15.33
C SER A 132 6.26 14.83 -15.59
N GLY A 133 7.43 14.29 -15.20
CA GLY A 133 7.73 12.86 -15.26
C GLY A 133 8.24 12.36 -16.61
N ASP A 134 8.49 13.26 -17.58
CA ASP A 134 9.18 12.93 -18.83
C ASP A 134 10.58 12.31 -18.54
N PRO A 135 10.87 11.08 -18.99
CA PRO A 135 12.11 10.38 -18.64
C PRO A 135 13.38 11.14 -18.99
N GLN A 136 13.42 11.77 -20.17
CA GLN A 136 14.61 12.51 -20.58
C GLN A 136 14.83 13.71 -19.66
N SER A 137 13.77 14.45 -19.35
CA SER A 137 13.82 15.61 -18.47
C SER A 137 14.21 15.21 -17.04
N VAL A 138 13.60 14.16 -16.48
CA VAL A 138 13.88 13.66 -15.12
C VAL A 138 15.33 13.20 -14.97
N ARG A 139 15.85 12.41 -15.93
CA ARG A 139 17.24 11.94 -15.89
C ARG A 139 18.25 13.07 -16.02
N GLN A 140 17.90 14.16 -16.72
CA GLN A 140 18.75 15.34 -16.85
C GLN A 140 18.70 16.24 -15.60
N SER A 141 17.52 16.43 -15.02
CA SER A 141 17.34 17.32 -13.86
C SER A 141 17.77 16.68 -12.55
N SER A 142 17.65 15.36 -12.44
CA SER A 142 17.87 14.60 -11.20
C SER A 142 18.72 13.33 -11.46
N PRO A 143 19.92 13.46 -12.05
CA PRO A 143 20.74 12.31 -12.44
C PRO A 143 21.27 11.50 -11.23
N ASP A 144 21.31 12.11 -10.05
CA ASP A 144 21.77 11.54 -8.78
C ASP A 144 20.60 11.07 -7.88
N ALA A 145 19.38 11.05 -8.40
CA ALA A 145 18.22 10.53 -7.69
C ALA A 145 18.47 9.09 -7.20
N SER A 146 18.19 8.84 -5.93
CA SER A 146 18.45 7.55 -5.30
C SER A 146 17.38 7.21 -4.26
N VAL A 147 17.26 5.91 -3.98
CA VAL A 147 16.42 5.37 -2.92
C VAL A 147 17.25 4.40 -2.07
N THR A 148 17.09 4.47 -0.75
CA THR A 148 17.75 3.54 0.18
C THR A 148 16.70 2.70 0.89
N PHE A 149 16.66 1.41 0.55
CA PHE A 149 15.93 0.40 1.32
C PHE A 149 16.87 -0.21 2.36
N SER A 150 16.46 -0.27 3.62
CA SER A 150 17.28 -0.82 4.70
C SER A 150 16.41 -1.42 5.80
N ASN A 151 17.03 -2.21 6.69
CA ASN A 151 16.34 -2.81 7.85
C ASN A 151 15.10 -3.63 7.47
N VAL A 152 15.20 -4.39 6.36
CA VAL A 152 14.14 -5.28 5.87
C VAL A 152 13.94 -6.41 6.89
N LYS A 153 12.69 -6.64 7.29
CA LYS A 153 12.29 -7.67 8.24
C LYS A 153 11.03 -8.37 7.78
N ILE A 154 10.95 -9.66 8.04
CA ILE A 154 9.74 -10.48 7.89
C ILE A 154 9.54 -11.27 9.18
N GLY A 155 8.29 -11.46 9.58
CA GLY A 155 7.96 -12.20 10.80
C GLY A 155 6.46 -12.17 11.08
N ALA A 156 6.09 -12.79 12.20
CA ALA A 156 4.71 -12.79 12.68
C ALA A 156 4.19 -11.37 12.92
N ILE A 157 2.88 -11.20 12.75
CA ILE A 157 2.20 -9.92 12.99
C ILE A 157 2.38 -9.51 14.47
N ASP A 158 2.95 -8.33 14.67
CA ASP A 158 2.99 -7.69 15.99
C ASP A 158 1.62 -7.07 16.29
N GLN A 159 0.87 -7.70 17.19
CA GLN A 159 -0.47 -7.24 17.59
C GLN A 159 -0.46 -5.96 18.42
N THR A 160 0.71 -5.47 18.85
CA THR A 160 0.82 -4.16 19.52
C THR A 160 0.75 -2.98 18.55
N LEU A 161 1.00 -3.24 17.26
CA LEU A 161 0.84 -2.28 16.18
C LEU A 161 -0.59 -2.37 15.65
N GLY A 162 -1.50 -1.60 16.26
CA GLY A 162 -2.90 -1.47 15.81
C GLY A 162 -4.00 -1.65 16.86
N GLY A 163 -3.67 -1.69 18.15
CA GLY A 163 -4.68 -1.79 19.21
C GLY A 163 -5.03 -0.43 19.82
N ASP A 164 -6.29 -0.03 19.74
CA ASP A 164 -6.90 0.88 20.72
C ASP A 164 -6.86 0.20 22.10
N GLY A 165 -5.75 0.36 22.82
CA GLY A 165 -5.64 0.31 24.28
C GLY A 165 -6.29 -0.83 25.09
N SER A 166 -6.77 -1.93 24.49
CA SER A 166 -7.51 -2.97 25.20
C SER A 166 -7.33 -4.35 24.56
N GLY A 167 -6.19 -4.99 24.83
CA GLY A 167 -5.93 -6.36 24.41
C GLY A 167 -4.85 -7.00 25.28
N SER A 168 -5.26 -8.00 26.08
CA SER A 168 -4.44 -8.73 27.05
C SER A 168 -3.28 -9.53 26.39
N PRO A 169 -2.15 -9.77 27.09
CA PRO A 169 -0.91 -10.20 26.45
C PRO A 169 -0.77 -11.72 26.35
N HIS A 170 -1.21 -12.37 25.27
CA HIS A 170 -0.85 -13.76 24.94
C HIS A 170 -0.89 -13.93 23.41
N ARG A 171 0.05 -14.53 22.68
CA ARG A 171 0.99 -15.63 22.93
C ARG A 171 2.14 -15.48 21.90
N ARG A 172 3.41 -15.56 22.32
CA ARG A 172 4.54 -15.73 21.38
C ARG A 172 4.47 -17.13 20.78
N TYR A 173 4.03 -17.26 19.53
CA TYR A 173 4.34 -18.47 18.77
C TYR A 173 5.72 -18.30 18.15
N ARG A 174 6.74 -18.83 18.85
CA ARG A 174 8.01 -19.21 18.21
C ARG A 174 7.68 -20.29 17.19
N ARG A 175 8.03 -20.08 15.93
CA ARG A 175 8.42 -21.20 15.07
C ARG A 175 9.80 -20.95 14.48
N THR A 176 10.58 -21.99 14.68
CA THR A 176 11.93 -22.34 14.26
C THR A 176 12.37 -21.70 12.95
N GLN A 177 13.54 -21.07 12.98
CA GLN A 177 14.29 -20.69 11.78
C GLN A 177 14.65 -21.94 10.98
N TYR A 178 14.48 -21.87 9.66
CA TYR A 178 15.40 -22.50 8.72
C TYR A 178 16.30 -21.42 8.16
#